data_AF-A0AAW6RM73-F1
#
_entry.id   AF-A0AAW6RM73-F1
#
_cell.length_a   1.000
_cell.length_b   1.000
_cell.length_c   1.000
_cell.angle_alpha   90.00
_cell.angle_beta   90.00
_cell.angle_gamma   90.00
#
_symmetry.space_group_name_H-M   'P 1'
#
loop_
_entity.id
_entity.type
_entity.pdbx_description
1 polymer ?
#
loop_
_entity_poly.entity_id
_entity_poly.type
_entity_poly.pdbx_seq_one_letter_code
_entity_poly.pdbx_strand_id
1 'polypeptide(L)'
;DDAQLAAAVAAIAQKAQSAAESGAPPEEAAGALVQIPVRYDGEDLAEVAAHLGLSAAQVIARHTAQPWQVAFAGFAPGFAYLSGGDAVFDVPRRASPRTRIPPGAVALAGRFSGVYPRASPGGWQL
;
A
#
# COMPACT_ATOMS: atom_id res chain seq x y z
N ASP A 1 16.22 5.34 -0.76
CA ASP A 1 15.53 6.64 -0.73
C ASP A 1 14.08 6.42 -1.18
N ASP A 2 13.15 7.34 -0.88
CA ASP A 2 11.71 7.17 -1.14
C ASP A 2 11.39 7.05 -2.64
N ALA A 3 12.20 7.65 -3.52
CA ALA A 3 12.04 7.53 -4.97
C ALA A 3 12.39 6.13 -5.47
N GLN A 4 13.46 5.52 -4.96
CA GLN A 4 13.82 4.14 -5.28
C GLN A 4 12.75 3.13 -4.80
N LEU A 5 12.13 3.39 -3.64
CA LEU A 5 11.02 2.61 -3.11
C LEU A 5 9.81 2.68 -4.05
N ALA A 6 9.41 3.90 -4.41
CA ALA A 6 8.31 4.18 -5.31
C ALA A 6 8.51 3.51 -6.67
N ALA A 7 9.73 3.55 -7.22
CA ALA A 7 10.07 2.89 -8.47
C ALA A 7 9.99 1.35 -8.37
N ALA A 8 10.45 0.77 -7.26
CA ALA A 8 10.35 -0.67 -7.03
C ALA A 8 8.89 -1.13 -6.97
N VAL A 9 8.03 -0.41 -6.24
CA VAL A 9 6.60 -0.72 -6.20
C VAL A 9 5.95 -0.58 -7.58
N ALA A 10 6.29 0.49 -8.32
CA ALA A 10 5.76 0.68 -9.66
C ALA A 10 6.10 -0.49 -10.60
N ALA A 11 7.33 -1.01 -10.51
CA ALA A 11 7.76 -2.17 -11.30
C ALA A 11 7.00 -3.45 -10.92
N ILE A 12 6.75 -3.67 -9.62
CA ILE A 12 5.95 -4.80 -9.14
C ILE A 12 4.51 -4.70 -9.64
N ALA A 13 3.91 -3.51 -9.54
CA ALA A 13 2.55 -3.25 -10.00
C ALA A 13 2.43 -3.50 -11.52
N GLN A 14 3.41 -3.04 -12.31
CA GLN A 14 3.47 -3.29 -13.75
C GLN A 14 3.60 -4.79 -14.05
N LYS A 15 4.50 -5.49 -13.36
CA LYS A 15 4.68 -6.94 -13.54
C LYS A 15 3.40 -7.71 -13.21
N ALA A 16 2.71 -7.34 -12.13
CA ALA A 16 1.43 -7.94 -11.75
C ALA A 16 0.35 -7.70 -12.80
N GLN A 17 0.28 -6.49 -13.36
CA GLN A 17 -0.65 -6.15 -14.45
C GLN A 17 -0.38 -7.02 -15.69
N SER A 18 0.88 -7.10 -16.14
CA SER A 18 1.24 -7.90 -17.32
C SER A 18 1.01 -9.40 -17.13
N ALA A 19 1.24 -9.93 -15.94
CA ALA A 19 0.94 -11.33 -15.63
C ALA A 19 -0.57 -11.63 -15.71
N ALA A 20 -1.41 -10.73 -15.21
CA ALA A 20 -2.87 -10.86 -15.30
C ALA A 20 -3.37 -10.83 -16.75
N GLU A 21 -2.77 -10.00 -17.60
CA GLU A 21 -3.09 -9.93 -19.04
C GLU A 21 -2.65 -11.18 -19.82
N SER A 22 -1.65 -11.90 -19.31
CA SER A 22 -1.09 -13.10 -19.95
C SER A 22 -1.90 -14.38 -19.67
N GLY A 23 -2.85 -14.35 -18.73
CA GLY A 23 -3.68 -15.51 -18.37
C GLY A 23 -2.93 -16.64 -17.65
N ALA A 24 -1.77 -16.37 -17.05
CA ALA A 24 -0.96 -17.37 -16.35
C ALA A 24 -1.69 -17.91 -15.10
N PRO A 25 -1.60 -19.22 -14.79
CA PRO A 25 -2.25 -19.80 -13.63
C PRO A 25 -1.69 -19.23 -12.30
N PRO A 26 -2.51 -19.12 -11.24
CA PRO A 26 -2.15 -18.45 -9.98
C PRO A 26 -0.89 -19.02 -9.28
N GLU A 27 -0.63 -20.32 -9.45
CA GLU A 27 0.52 -21.02 -8.86
C GLU A 27 1.86 -20.63 -9.51
N GLU A 28 1.87 -20.29 -10.80
CA GLU A 28 3.04 -19.72 -11.48
C GLU A 28 3.15 -18.20 -11.28
N ALA A 29 2.06 -17.56 -10.84
CA ALA A 29 1.98 -16.14 -10.52
C ALA A 29 2.38 -15.80 -9.08
N ALA A 30 2.79 -16.79 -8.27
CA ALA A 30 3.41 -16.57 -6.96
C ALA A 30 4.77 -15.88 -7.14
N GLY A 31 4.73 -14.58 -7.44
CA GLY A 31 5.89 -13.74 -7.61
C GLY A 31 6.74 -13.71 -6.34
N ALA A 32 8.04 -13.50 -6.52
CA ALA A 32 8.96 -13.36 -5.40
C ALA A 32 8.46 -12.30 -4.40
N LEU A 33 8.53 -12.62 -3.11
CA LEU A 33 8.24 -11.66 -2.05
C LEU A 33 9.19 -10.46 -2.19
N VAL A 34 8.63 -9.26 -2.30
CA VAL A 34 9.41 -8.04 -2.32
C VAL A 34 9.31 -7.33 -0.98
N GLN A 35 10.46 -7.10 -0.36
CA GLN A 35 10.56 -6.34 0.86
C GLN A 35 10.67 -4.85 0.55
N ILE A 36 9.72 -4.08 1.07
CA ILE A 36 9.62 -2.63 0.93
C ILE A 36 10.03 -2.06 2.30
N PRO A 37 11.23 -1.45 2.44
CA PRO A 37 11.58 -0.78 3.69
C PRO A 37 10.69 0.46 3.87
N VAL A 38 10.05 0.58 5.03
CA VAL A 38 9.14 1.67 5.34
C VAL A 38 9.59 2.35 6.62
N ARG A 39 9.67 3.68 6.60
CA ARG A 39 9.72 4.49 7.81
C ARG A 39 8.28 4.82 8.18
N TYR A 40 7.84 4.45 9.38
CA TYR A 40 6.48 4.71 9.85
C TYR A 40 6.41 6.07 10.55
N ASP A 41 6.53 7.12 9.76
CA ASP A 41 6.43 8.53 10.15
C ASP A 41 5.26 9.24 9.44
N GLY A 42 4.31 8.46 8.92
CA GLY A 42 3.09 8.95 8.28
C GLY A 42 2.29 9.87 9.20
N GLU A 43 1.78 10.96 8.64
CA GLU A 43 1.04 11.98 9.38
C GLU A 43 -0.28 11.46 9.97
N ASP A 44 -0.85 10.38 9.43
CA ASP A 44 -2.12 9.82 9.87
C ASP A 44 -1.93 8.60 10.80
N LEU A 45 -0.69 8.17 11.07
CA LEU A 45 -0.42 6.97 11.88
C LEU A 45 -1.13 7.00 13.25
N ALA A 46 -1.16 8.16 13.90
CA ALA A 46 -1.85 8.34 15.18
C ALA A 46 -3.39 8.26 15.02
N GLU A 47 -3.95 8.82 13.94
CA GLU A 47 -5.38 8.78 13.63
C GLU A 47 -5.83 7.35 13.29
N VAL A 48 -5.05 6.64 12.47
CA VAL A 48 -5.27 5.22 12.15
C VAL A 48 -5.24 4.37 13.42
N ALA A 49 -4.26 4.59 14.29
CA ALA A 49 -4.16 3.87 15.55
C ALA A 49 -5.40 4.10 16.42
N ALA A 50 -5.84 5.35 16.57
CA ALA A 50 -7.05 5.70 17.31
C ALA A 50 -8.31 5.06 16.73
N HIS A 51 -8.49 5.11 15.40
CA HIS A 51 -9.63 4.50 14.70
C HIS A 51 -9.70 2.98 14.91
N LEU A 52 -8.55 2.32 14.92
CA LEU A 52 -8.45 0.86 15.11
C LEU A 52 -8.47 0.43 16.59
N GLY A 53 -8.46 1.38 17.54
CA GLY A 53 -8.33 1.07 18.97
C GLY A 53 -6.97 0.46 19.33
N LEU A 54 -5.92 0.84 18.60
CA LEU A 54 -4.56 0.34 18.74
C LEU A 54 -3.59 1.47 19.12
N SER A 55 -2.40 1.10 19.59
CA SER A 55 -1.24 1.99 19.59
C SER A 55 -0.58 2.05 18.21
N ALA A 56 0.15 3.13 17.93
CA ALA A 56 0.94 3.24 16.70
C ALA A 56 1.92 2.05 16.53
N ALA A 57 2.56 1.60 17.62
CA ALA A 57 3.43 0.43 17.60
C ALA A 57 2.70 -0.86 17.18
N GLN A 58 1.44 -1.06 17.63
CA GLN A 58 0.63 -2.20 17.21
C GLN A 58 0.19 -2.10 15.75
N VAL A 59 -0.12 -0.90 15.25
CA VAL A 59 -0.39 -0.70 13.81
C VAL A 59 0.81 -1.13 12.98
N ILE A 60 2.02 -0.67 13.33
CA ILE A 60 3.27 -1.03 12.65
C ILE A 60 3.50 -2.55 12.69
N ALA A 61 3.38 -3.13 13.89
CA ALA A 61 3.59 -4.56 14.07
C ALA A 61 2.63 -5.39 13.21
N ARG A 62 1.34 -5.03 13.17
CA ARG A 62 0.33 -5.74 12.37
C ARG A 62 0.48 -5.50 10.86
N HIS A 63 0.86 -4.29 10.45
CA HIS A 63 1.07 -3.96 9.04
C HIS A 63 2.26 -4.73 8.43
N THR A 64 3.24 -5.11 9.27
CA THR A 64 4.46 -5.83 8.87
C THR A 64 4.43 -7.32 9.19
N ALA A 65 3.46 -7.81 9.97
CA ALA A 65 3.42 -9.20 10.44
C ALA A 65 3.14 -10.23 9.32
N GLN A 66 2.50 -9.82 8.22
CA GLN A 66 2.16 -10.70 7.12
C GLN A 66 2.34 -10.02 5.76
N PRO A 67 2.68 -10.80 4.71
CA PRO A 67 2.79 -10.26 3.36
C PRO A 67 1.48 -9.69 2.86
N TRP A 68 1.58 -8.65 2.05
CA TRP A 68 0.47 -8.14 1.26
C TRP A 68 0.56 -8.68 -0.17
N GLN A 69 -0.59 -8.88 -0.80
CA GLN A 69 -0.68 -9.32 -2.19
C GLN A 69 -1.19 -8.18 -3.08
N VAL A 70 -0.61 -8.01 -4.26
CA VAL A 70 -1.14 -7.08 -5.25
C VAL A 70 -2.47 -7.63 -5.76
N ALA A 71 -3.57 -7.00 -5.35
CA ALA A 71 -4.91 -7.37 -5.79
C ALA A 71 -5.17 -6.90 -7.22
N PHE A 72 -4.78 -5.65 -7.53
CA PHE A 72 -4.85 -5.05 -8.86
C PHE A 72 -3.99 -3.79 -8.90
N ALA A 73 -3.56 -3.37 -10.09
CA ALA A 73 -2.95 -2.06 -10.30
C ALA A 73 -3.95 -1.10 -10.96
N GLY A 74 -3.88 0.19 -10.63
CA GLY A 74 -4.84 1.19 -11.10
C GLY A 74 -4.63 2.55 -10.42
N PHE A 75 -5.56 3.50 -10.60
CA PHE A 75 -5.45 4.91 -10.14
C PHE A 75 -4.36 5.73 -10.84
N ALA A 76 -3.12 5.25 -10.86
CA ALA A 76 -2.01 5.84 -11.60
C ALA A 76 -1.04 4.72 -12.06
N PRO A 77 -0.29 4.93 -13.16
CA PRO A 77 0.75 3.98 -13.56
C PRO A 77 1.71 3.68 -12.41
N GLY A 78 1.76 2.40 -12.00
CA GLY A 78 2.63 1.93 -10.91
C GLY A 78 2.00 1.92 -9.51
N PHE A 79 0.74 2.33 -9.34
CA PHE A 79 0.06 2.20 -8.06
C PHE A 79 -0.61 0.83 -7.95
N ALA A 80 -0.26 0.08 -6.90
CA ALA A 80 -0.84 -1.22 -6.60
C ALA A 80 -1.74 -1.15 -5.37
N TYR A 81 -2.93 -1.72 -5.50
CA TYR A 81 -3.82 -1.99 -4.38
C TYR A 81 -3.42 -3.31 -3.75
N LEU A 82 -3.03 -3.26 -2.49
CA LEU A 82 -2.52 -4.39 -1.74
C LEU A 82 -3.60 -4.93 -0.81
N SER A 83 -3.87 -6.23 -0.84
CA SER A 83 -4.86 -6.90 0.01
C SER A 83 -4.21 -8.04 0.81
N GLY A 84 -5.00 -8.67 1.67
CA GLY A 84 -4.56 -9.86 2.42
C GLY A 84 -3.72 -9.56 3.66
N GLY A 85 -3.60 -8.30 4.09
CA GLY A 85 -3.02 -7.93 5.40
C GLY A 85 -3.89 -8.35 6.60
N ASP A 86 -3.50 -7.92 7.81
CA ASP A 86 -4.26 -8.20 9.04
C ASP A 86 -5.71 -7.73 8.89
N ALA A 87 -6.67 -8.58 9.30
CA ALA A 87 -8.10 -8.32 9.20
C ALA A 87 -8.55 -7.09 10.02
N VAL A 88 -7.73 -6.60 10.95
CA VAL A 88 -7.99 -5.35 11.68
C VAL A 88 -8.03 -4.14 10.74
N PHE A 89 -7.35 -4.18 9.59
CA PHE A 89 -7.30 -3.04 8.68
C PHE A 89 -8.62 -2.89 7.92
N ASP A 90 -9.47 -2.03 8.45
CA ASP A 90 -10.61 -1.43 7.75
C ASP A 90 -10.65 0.07 8.10
N VAL A 91 -9.82 0.84 7.39
CA VAL A 91 -9.51 2.24 7.72
C VAL A 91 -10.22 3.17 6.73
N PRO A 92 -11.08 4.11 7.16
CA PRO A 92 -11.78 4.97 6.23
C PRO A 92 -10.81 5.88 5.46
N ARG A 93 -11.23 6.28 4.26
CA ARG A 93 -10.57 7.40 3.57
C ARG A 93 -10.76 8.68 4.38
N ARG A 94 -9.81 9.60 4.25
CA ARG A 94 -9.96 10.97 4.75
C ARG A 94 -11.18 11.63 4.15
N ALA A 95 -11.89 12.41 4.97
CA ALA A 95 -13.06 13.16 4.54
C ALA A 95 -12.73 14.19 3.44
N SER A 96 -11.53 14.77 3.47
CA SER A 96 -11.00 15.67 2.45
C SER A 96 -9.66 15.14 1.92
N PRO A 97 -9.55 14.83 0.61
CA PRO A 97 -8.28 14.39 0.02
C PRO A 97 -7.18 15.43 0.18
N ARG A 98 -5.94 14.97 0.35
CA ARG A 98 -4.74 15.81 0.18
C ARG A 98 -4.63 16.22 -1.28
N THR A 99 -4.24 17.46 -1.51
CA THR A 99 -3.89 17.96 -2.86
C THR A 99 -2.59 17.33 -3.37
N ARG A 100 -1.72 16.89 -2.46
CA ARG A 100 -0.44 16.26 -2.78
C ARG A 100 0.00 15.28 -1.70
N ILE A 101 0.20 14.03 -2.09
CA ILE A 101 0.86 12.97 -1.33
C ILE A 101 2.26 12.77 -1.94
N PRO A 102 3.34 12.62 -1.14
CA PRO A 102 4.67 12.42 -1.67
C PRO A 102 4.85 11.02 -2.31
N PRO A 103 5.74 10.86 -3.30
CA PRO A 103 6.16 9.54 -3.78
C PRO A 103 6.73 8.71 -2.63
N GLY A 104 6.49 7.40 -2.65
CA GLY A 104 6.94 6.47 -1.63
C GLY A 104 6.04 6.41 -0.39
N ALA A 105 5.03 7.29 -0.28
CA ALA A 105 4.09 7.24 0.83
C ALA A 105 3.34 5.90 0.84
N VAL A 106 3.42 5.20 1.97
CA VAL A 106 2.61 4.02 2.27
C VAL A 106 1.29 4.51 2.86
N ALA A 107 0.19 3.88 2.51
CA ALA A 107 -1.13 4.34 2.95
C ALA A 107 -2.16 3.21 3.07
N LEU A 108 -3.20 3.46 3.86
CA LEU A 108 -4.34 2.57 4.08
C LEU A 108 -5.67 3.23 3.64
N ALA A 109 -6.56 2.43 3.04
CA ALA A 109 -7.96 2.79 2.82
C ALA A 109 -8.85 1.54 2.63
N GLY A 110 -9.95 1.49 3.38
CA GLY A 110 -10.72 0.28 3.60
C GLY A 110 -9.80 -0.85 4.05
N ARG A 111 -9.91 -1.97 3.34
CA ARG A 111 -9.11 -3.18 3.55
C ARG A 111 -7.84 -3.24 2.71
N PHE A 112 -7.46 -2.13 2.09
CA PHE A 112 -6.31 -2.05 1.19
C PHE A 112 -5.16 -1.26 1.81
N SER A 113 -3.95 -1.72 1.52
CA SER A 113 -2.71 -0.94 1.63
C SER A 113 -2.22 -0.57 0.22
N GLY A 114 -1.29 0.38 0.13
CA GLY A 114 -0.76 0.85 -1.15
C GLY A 114 0.43 1.75 -0.95
N VAL A 115 1.24 1.89 -2.00
CA VAL A 115 2.37 2.84 -2.02
C VAL A 115 2.20 3.77 -3.21
N TYR A 116 2.28 5.07 -2.96
CA TYR A 116 2.17 6.10 -3.99
C TYR A 116 3.45 6.15 -4.83
N PRO A 117 3.43 5.78 -6.13
CA PRO A 117 4.64 5.72 -6.95
C PRO A 117 5.13 7.11 -7.39
N ARG A 118 4.26 8.12 -7.32
CA ARG A 118 4.48 9.49 -7.78
C ARG A 118 3.67 10.46 -6.92
N ALA A 119 4.02 11.73 -6.98
CA ALA A 119 3.23 12.75 -6.30
C ALA A 119 1.85 12.89 -6.95
N SER A 120 0.78 12.75 -6.16
CA SER A 120 -0.60 12.85 -6.63
C SER A 120 -1.53 13.34 -5.52
N PRO A 121 -2.72 13.88 -5.83
CA PRO A 121 -3.76 14.03 -4.82
C PRO A 121 -4.21 12.65 -4.32
N GLY A 122 -4.75 12.57 -3.09
CA GLY A 122 -5.26 11.31 -2.56
C GLY A 122 -5.88 11.44 -1.17
N GLY A 123 -6.83 10.55 -0.87
CA GLY A 123 -7.57 10.54 0.38
C GLY A 123 -7.29 9.33 1.27
N TRP A 124 -6.19 8.61 1.05
CA TRP A 124 -5.80 7.49 1.91
C TRP A 124 -5.08 8.03 3.15
N GLN A 125 -5.14 7.26 4.23
CA GLN A 125 -4.43 7.58 5.48
C GLN A 125 -2.97 7.14 5.35
N LEU A 126 -2.03 8.05 5.59
CA LEU A 126 -0.58 7.83 5.51
C LEU A 126 0.00 7.26 6.80
#